data_AF-A0A9W7E632-F1
#
_entry.id   AF-A0A9W7E632-F1
#
_cell.length_a   1.000
_cell.length_b   1.000
_cell.length_c   1.000
_cell.angle_alpha   90.00
_cell.angle_beta   90.00
_cell.angle_gamma   90.00
#
_symmetry.space_group_name_H-M   'P 1'
#
loop_
_entity.id
_entity.type
_entity.pdbx_description
1 polymer ?
#
loop_
_entity_poly.entity_id
_entity_poly.type
_entity_poly.pdbx_seq_one_letter_code
_entity_poly.pdbx_strand_id
1 'polypeptide(L)'
;MAKRALEFAHEVSNILNERIEEGDAWLKVADLIVIIFDEDKRVHPQYENFPEANKNHQYKVKQADVTLLNHPLNYDYEDEDILLNDLLYYDKLYDPDGPGMTKFINLIGYARAGKSEKVDENYDQGMANQQREFGIWTETPDPEYHPSDMGCYNFLTGAGGMLQGIVHGFFGLRIDSADKLSGKVTWLKRYGGELRFDGLKWHGREFNIVATEAETSVEEVGVEGGYRQVVATGSEYEIV
;
A
#
# COMPACT_ATOMS: atom_id res chain seq x y z
N MET A 1 10.38 1.34 -10.00
CA MET A 1 10.16 0.02 -10.63
C MET A 1 11.35 -0.46 -11.46
N ALA A 2 11.76 0.23 -12.54
CA ALA A 2 12.81 -0.27 -13.44
C ALA A 2 14.16 -0.58 -12.74
N LYS A 3 14.63 0.33 -11.88
CA LYS A 3 15.82 0.12 -11.02
C LYS A 3 15.71 -1.18 -10.21
N ARG A 4 14.63 -1.32 -9.44
CA ARG A 4 14.36 -2.51 -8.60
C ARG A 4 14.30 -3.81 -9.41
N ALA A 5 13.76 -3.79 -10.63
CA ALA A 5 13.71 -4.96 -11.48
C ALA A 5 15.10 -5.44 -11.92
N LEU A 6 16.00 -4.51 -12.26
CA LEU A 6 17.39 -4.81 -12.63
C LEU A 6 18.17 -5.36 -11.44
N GLU A 7 18.03 -4.72 -10.27
CA GLU A 7 18.63 -5.17 -9.01
C GLU A 7 18.14 -6.57 -8.62
N PHE A 8 16.82 -6.80 -8.68
CA PHE A 8 16.22 -8.08 -8.34
C PHE A 8 16.67 -9.20 -9.29
N ALA A 9 16.75 -8.94 -10.59
CA ALA A 9 17.27 -9.92 -11.55
C ALA A 9 18.71 -10.32 -11.23
N HIS A 10 19.55 -9.36 -10.85
CA HIS A 10 20.92 -9.64 -10.41
C HIS A 10 20.96 -10.42 -9.09
N GLU A 11 20.15 -10.04 -8.10
CA GLU A 11 20.03 -10.73 -6.81
C GLU A 11 19.63 -12.21 -6.99
N VAL A 12 18.60 -12.49 -7.80
CA VAL A 12 18.16 -13.85 -8.11
C VAL A 12 19.26 -14.65 -8.80
N SER A 13 20.03 -14.04 -9.71
CA SER A 13 21.13 -14.72 -10.40
C SER A 13 22.20 -15.22 -9.41
N ASN A 14 22.50 -14.43 -8.38
CA ASN A 14 23.42 -14.81 -7.31
C ASN A 14 22.85 -15.96 -6.45
N ILE A 15 21.55 -15.91 -6.12
CA ILE A 15 20.87 -16.98 -5.36
C ILE A 15 20.89 -18.31 -6.11
N LEU A 16 20.61 -18.27 -7.42
CA LEU A 16 20.60 -19.47 -8.27
C LEU A 16 22.00 -19.94 -8.67
N ASN A 17 23.05 -19.17 -8.34
CA ASN A 17 24.42 -19.39 -8.80
C ASN A 17 24.50 -19.48 -10.34
N GLU A 18 23.67 -18.68 -11.02
CA GLU A 18 23.63 -18.55 -12.47
C GLU A 18 24.36 -17.26 -12.88
N ARG A 19 25.45 -17.39 -13.64
CA ARG A 19 26.15 -16.23 -14.14
C ARG A 19 25.40 -15.63 -15.32
N ILE A 20 24.89 -14.41 -15.14
CA ILE A 20 24.37 -13.58 -16.23
C ILE A 20 25.52 -12.70 -16.74
N GLU A 21 25.93 -12.86 -17.99
CA GLU A 21 27.05 -12.12 -18.57
C GLU A 21 26.82 -10.60 -18.50
N GLU A 22 25.57 -10.16 -18.64
CA GLU A 22 25.15 -8.77 -18.58
C GLU A 22 24.81 -8.27 -17.17
N GLY A 23 24.89 -9.11 -16.13
CA GLY A 23 24.43 -8.76 -14.77
C GLY A 23 25.09 -7.48 -14.22
N ASP A 24 26.40 -7.33 -14.42
CA ASP A 24 27.13 -6.11 -14.00
C ASP A 24 26.71 -4.88 -14.82
N ALA A 25 26.32 -5.06 -16.08
CA ALA A 25 25.83 -3.98 -16.91
C ALA A 25 24.43 -3.52 -16.47
N TRP A 26 23.58 -4.45 -16.03
CA TRP A 26 22.26 -4.13 -15.47
C TRP A 26 22.37 -3.30 -14.19
N LEU A 27 23.28 -3.65 -13.28
CA LEU A 27 23.53 -2.85 -12.08
C LEU A 27 24.01 -1.43 -12.42
N LYS A 28 24.93 -1.29 -13.39
CA LYS A 28 25.37 0.04 -13.85
C LYS A 28 24.22 0.87 -14.42
N VAL A 29 23.28 0.24 -15.13
CA VAL A 29 22.07 0.94 -15.61
C VAL A 29 21.17 1.30 -14.44
N ALA A 30 20.97 0.39 -13.48
CA ALA A 30 20.16 0.62 -12.28
C ALA A 30 20.66 1.82 -11.47
N ASP A 31 21.98 1.95 -11.32
CA ASP A 31 22.64 3.08 -10.63
C ASP A 31 22.44 4.42 -11.34
N LEU A 32 22.23 4.41 -12.65
CA LEU A 32 22.02 5.61 -13.48
C LEU A 32 20.54 6.00 -13.62
N ILE A 33 19.60 5.17 -13.16
CA ILE A 33 18.17 5.51 -13.19
C ILE A 33 17.90 6.58 -12.14
N VAL A 34 17.50 7.76 -12.64
CA VAL A 34 17.16 8.90 -11.80
C VAL A 34 15.78 8.71 -11.17
N ILE A 35 15.71 8.91 -9.86
CA ILE A 35 14.47 9.13 -9.12
C ILE A 35 14.46 10.62 -8.78
N ILE A 36 13.49 11.35 -9.32
CA ILE A 36 13.44 12.81 -9.19
C ILE A 36 13.00 13.16 -7.77
N PHE A 37 13.73 14.04 -7.12
CA PHE A 37 13.44 14.54 -5.79
C PHE A 37 13.62 16.06 -5.74
N ASP A 38 12.64 16.77 -5.21
CA ASP A 38 12.68 18.21 -4.95
C ASP A 38 13.13 18.42 -3.50
N GLU A 39 14.39 18.81 -3.32
CA GLU A 39 15.01 19.01 -2.00
C GLU A 39 14.33 20.11 -1.17
N ASP A 40 13.87 21.19 -1.82
CA ASP A 40 13.27 22.34 -1.13
C ASP A 40 11.89 21.99 -0.58
N LYS A 41 11.11 21.23 -1.35
CA LYS A 41 9.76 20.78 -0.94
C LYS A 41 9.78 19.44 -0.20
N ARG A 42 10.90 18.70 -0.25
CA ARG A 42 11.05 17.33 0.25
C ARG A 42 9.97 16.37 -0.28
N VAL A 43 9.73 16.40 -1.59
CA VAL A 43 8.76 15.55 -2.29
C VAL A 43 9.36 14.98 -3.57
N HIS A 44 8.83 13.86 -4.05
CA HIS A 44 9.13 13.31 -5.36
C HIS A 44 8.15 13.85 -6.42
N PRO A 45 8.60 14.61 -7.44
CA PRO A 45 7.77 14.95 -8.58
C PRO A 45 7.40 13.71 -9.42
N GLN A 46 6.19 13.68 -9.97
CA GLN A 46 5.68 12.55 -10.76
C GLN A 46 6.53 12.31 -12.01
N TYR A 47 7.02 13.39 -12.61
CA TYR A 47 7.95 13.41 -13.72
C TYR A 47 8.62 14.78 -13.79
N GLU A 48 9.57 14.94 -14.72
CA GLU A 48 10.33 16.17 -14.89
C GLU A 48 9.43 17.38 -15.17
N ASN A 49 9.64 18.49 -14.45
CA ASN A 49 8.82 19.71 -14.51
C ASN A 49 7.36 19.55 -14.04
N PHE A 50 7.02 18.50 -13.30
CA PHE A 50 5.75 18.41 -12.60
C PHE A 50 5.76 19.34 -11.36
N PRO A 51 4.65 20.06 -11.06
CA PRO A 51 3.34 20.02 -11.71
C PRO A 51 3.17 21.00 -12.87
N GLU A 52 4.09 21.94 -13.10
CA GLU A 52 3.93 23.04 -14.06
C GLU A 52 3.72 22.57 -15.50
N ALA A 53 4.32 21.43 -15.87
CA ALA A 53 4.17 20.82 -17.18
C ALA A 53 2.91 19.96 -17.33
N ASN A 54 2.17 19.66 -16.26
CA ASN A 54 0.95 18.87 -16.34
C ASN A 54 -0.14 19.64 -17.09
N LYS A 55 -0.68 19.04 -18.16
CA LYS A 55 -1.84 19.55 -18.91
C LYS A 55 -2.95 18.53 -19.01
N ASN A 56 -2.75 17.36 -18.41
CA ASN A 56 -3.70 16.26 -18.42
C ASN A 56 -4.74 16.47 -17.32
N HIS A 57 -5.92 15.88 -17.48
CA HIS A 57 -6.96 15.82 -16.46
C HIS A 57 -7.23 17.17 -15.76
N GLN A 58 -7.29 18.27 -16.52
CA GLN A 58 -7.48 19.61 -15.95
C GLN A 58 -6.45 19.96 -14.85
N TYR A 59 -5.17 19.63 -15.09
CA TYR A 59 -4.05 19.85 -14.17
C TYR A 59 -4.09 18.95 -12.92
N LYS A 60 -4.91 17.89 -12.93
CA LYS A 60 -5.00 16.88 -11.86
C LYS A 60 -4.18 15.64 -12.17
N VAL A 61 -3.95 14.85 -11.14
CA VAL A 61 -3.40 13.50 -11.21
C VAL A 61 -4.58 12.53 -11.17
N LYS A 62 -4.72 11.69 -12.20
CA LYS A 62 -5.87 10.77 -12.30
C LYS A 62 -5.91 9.76 -11.15
N GLN A 63 -4.77 9.15 -10.84
CA GLN A 63 -4.67 8.04 -9.90
C GLN A 63 -3.28 7.97 -9.24
N ALA A 64 -3.14 7.15 -8.20
CA ALA A 64 -1.88 6.94 -7.50
C ALA A 64 -0.72 6.67 -8.46
N ASP A 65 0.37 7.42 -8.28
CA ASP A 65 1.62 7.29 -9.04
C ASP A 65 2.82 7.34 -8.10
N VAL A 66 3.20 8.53 -7.63
CA VAL A 66 4.31 8.67 -6.66
C VAL A 66 4.02 7.95 -5.35
N THR A 67 2.75 7.93 -4.90
CA THR A 67 2.38 7.19 -3.69
C THR A 67 2.51 5.67 -3.85
N LEU A 68 2.68 5.16 -5.08
CA LEU A 68 3.03 3.74 -5.33
C LEU A 68 4.49 3.41 -5.00
N LEU A 69 5.36 4.41 -4.80
CA LEU A 69 6.69 4.21 -4.22
C LEU A 69 6.58 3.55 -2.84
N ASN A 70 5.65 4.02 -2.00
CA ASN A 70 5.39 3.41 -0.70
C ASN A 70 4.82 1.98 -0.82
N HIS A 71 3.70 1.81 -1.53
CA HIS A 71 3.07 0.51 -1.68
C HIS A 71 2.58 0.34 -3.12
N PRO A 72 2.95 -0.73 -3.84
CA PRO A 72 3.60 -1.95 -3.34
C PRO A 72 5.14 -1.94 -3.40
N LEU A 73 5.78 -0.86 -3.89
CA LEU A 73 7.22 -0.90 -4.14
C LEU A 73 8.08 -0.94 -2.87
N ASN A 74 7.52 -0.57 -1.70
CA ASN A 74 8.23 -0.49 -0.43
C ASN A 74 9.54 0.29 -0.54
N TYR A 75 9.46 1.45 -1.19
CA TYR A 75 10.59 2.34 -1.42
C TYR A 75 11.28 2.70 -0.10
N ASP A 76 12.60 2.67 -0.14
CA ASP A 76 13.46 3.02 0.99
C ASP A 76 13.61 4.54 1.03
N TYR A 77 12.76 5.18 1.82
CA TYR A 77 12.82 6.62 2.03
C TYR A 77 13.96 6.92 3.01
N GLU A 78 14.83 7.89 2.66
CA GLU A 78 15.90 8.34 3.57
C GLU A 78 15.35 8.90 4.90
N ASP A 79 14.12 9.41 4.86
CA ASP A 79 13.37 9.95 6.00
C ASP A 79 11.87 9.67 5.80
N GLU A 80 11.21 9.08 6.80
CA GLU A 80 9.78 8.74 6.77
C GLU A 80 8.88 9.99 6.61
N ASP A 81 9.35 11.18 6.96
CA ASP A 81 8.61 12.43 6.71
C ASP A 81 8.45 12.71 5.20
N ILE A 82 9.34 12.19 4.35
CA ILE A 82 9.23 12.33 2.88
C ILE A 82 7.99 11.61 2.36
N LEU A 83 7.69 10.40 2.89
CA LEU A 83 6.45 9.69 2.55
C LEU A 83 5.23 10.55 2.90
N LEU A 84 5.20 11.14 4.09
CA LEU A 84 4.09 11.99 4.50
C LEU A 84 3.97 13.22 3.60
N ASN A 85 5.09 13.84 3.21
CA ASN A 85 5.09 14.97 2.31
C ASN A 85 4.55 14.60 0.93
N ASP A 86 4.96 13.47 0.36
CA ASP A 86 4.43 12.95 -0.91
C ASP A 86 2.91 12.77 -0.81
N LEU A 87 2.43 12.08 0.23
CA LEU A 87 0.99 11.85 0.44
C LEU A 87 0.21 13.18 0.51
N LEU A 88 0.64 14.12 1.35
CA LEU A 88 -0.03 15.41 1.53
C LEU A 88 0.06 16.31 0.30
N TYR A 89 1.11 16.16 -0.50
CA TYR A 89 1.30 16.89 -1.74
C TYR A 89 0.33 16.39 -2.82
N TYR A 90 0.31 15.08 -3.07
CA TYR A 90 -0.54 14.48 -4.10
C TYR A 90 -2.02 14.45 -3.74
N ASP A 91 -2.38 14.37 -2.45
CA ASP A 91 -3.79 14.44 -2.01
C ASP A 91 -4.52 15.69 -2.53
N LYS A 92 -3.82 16.80 -2.72
CA LYS A 92 -4.38 18.07 -3.23
C LYS A 92 -4.52 18.06 -4.77
N LEU A 93 -3.78 17.19 -5.44
CA LEU A 93 -3.65 17.12 -6.88
C LEU A 93 -4.48 16.01 -7.51
N TYR A 94 -4.92 15.01 -6.73
CA TYR A 94 -5.76 13.95 -7.26
C TYR A 94 -7.10 14.48 -7.80
N ASP A 95 -7.54 13.84 -8.88
CA ASP A 95 -8.89 13.99 -9.42
C ASP A 95 -9.90 13.42 -8.40
N PRO A 96 -10.90 14.20 -7.94
CA PRO A 96 -11.92 13.70 -7.02
C PRO A 96 -12.75 12.57 -7.62
N ASP A 97 -12.89 12.52 -8.95
CA ASP A 97 -13.63 11.48 -9.68
C ASP A 97 -12.70 10.34 -10.13
N GLY A 98 -11.46 10.30 -9.63
CA GLY A 98 -10.47 9.29 -9.97
C GLY A 98 -10.74 7.89 -9.38
N PRO A 99 -9.93 6.89 -9.78
CA PRO A 99 -10.05 5.51 -9.32
C PRO A 99 -9.96 5.34 -7.80
N GLY A 100 -10.91 4.61 -7.21
CA GLY A 100 -10.94 4.31 -5.77
C GLY A 100 -9.68 3.64 -5.22
N MET A 101 -8.94 2.91 -6.07
CA MET A 101 -7.64 2.33 -5.69
C MET A 101 -6.66 3.36 -5.14
N THR A 102 -6.69 4.61 -5.64
CA THR A 102 -5.82 5.69 -5.20
C THR A 102 -5.99 5.97 -3.72
N LYS A 103 -7.23 5.99 -3.26
CA LYS A 103 -7.57 6.23 -1.85
C LYS A 103 -7.02 5.12 -0.96
N PHE A 104 -7.13 3.87 -1.39
CA PHE A 104 -6.59 2.75 -0.62
C PHE A 104 -5.05 2.68 -0.62
N ILE A 105 -4.37 3.08 -1.70
CA ILE A 105 -2.90 3.23 -1.68
C ILE A 105 -2.48 4.34 -0.71
N ASN A 106 -3.14 5.50 -0.74
CA ASN A 106 -2.84 6.59 0.18
C ASN A 106 -3.17 6.20 1.63
N LEU A 107 -4.25 5.45 1.86
CA LEU A 107 -4.60 4.88 3.17
C LEU A 107 -3.44 4.06 3.74
N ILE A 108 -2.85 3.16 2.94
CA ILE A 108 -1.69 2.36 3.35
C ILE A 108 -0.50 3.26 3.73
N GLY A 109 -0.26 4.32 2.98
CA GLY A 109 0.79 5.31 3.29
C GLY A 109 0.51 6.10 4.57
N TYR A 110 -0.72 6.58 4.75
CA TYR A 110 -1.11 7.30 5.95
C TYR A 110 -1.12 6.43 7.20
N ALA A 111 -1.43 5.14 7.08
CA ALA A 111 -1.29 4.17 8.15
C ALA A 111 0.19 4.03 8.57
N ARG A 112 1.11 3.89 7.59
CA ARG A 112 2.56 3.86 7.85
C ARG A 112 3.04 5.16 8.53
N ALA A 113 2.54 6.31 8.10
CA ALA A 113 2.84 7.62 8.68
C ALA A 113 2.11 7.94 10.00
N GLY A 114 1.34 6.99 10.57
CA GLY A 114 0.63 7.15 11.83
C GLY A 114 -0.49 8.20 11.81
N LYS A 115 -1.10 8.47 10.65
CA LYS A 115 -2.16 9.46 10.46
C LYS A 115 -3.55 8.80 10.42
N SER A 116 -4.03 8.33 11.57
CA SER A 116 -5.31 7.60 11.67
C SER A 116 -6.52 8.35 11.09
N GLU A 117 -6.59 9.67 11.29
CA GLU A 117 -7.67 10.49 10.71
C GLU A 117 -7.66 10.45 9.17
N LYS A 118 -6.47 10.50 8.56
CA LYS A 118 -6.29 10.40 7.10
C LYS A 118 -6.59 9.00 6.57
N VAL A 119 -6.35 7.97 7.39
CA VAL A 119 -6.74 6.59 7.08
C VAL A 119 -8.26 6.48 7.01
N ASP A 120 -8.99 7.01 7.98
CA ASP A 120 -10.46 7.06 7.98
C ASP A 120 -11.01 7.82 6.78
N GLU A 121 -10.47 9.02 6.51
CA GLU A 121 -10.88 9.85 5.36
C GLU A 121 -10.71 9.11 4.03
N ASN A 122 -9.55 8.48 3.81
CA ASN A 122 -9.28 7.76 2.58
C ASN A 122 -10.10 6.47 2.46
N TYR A 123 -10.39 5.80 3.58
CA TYR A 123 -11.29 4.65 3.57
C TYR A 123 -12.69 5.07 3.10
N ASP A 124 -13.27 6.11 3.69
CA ASP A 124 -14.61 6.59 3.29
C ASP A 124 -14.65 7.03 1.83
N GLN A 125 -13.63 7.77 1.39
CA GLN A 125 -13.53 8.20 -0.01
C GLN A 125 -13.42 7.02 -0.97
N GLY A 126 -12.59 6.01 -0.65
CA GLY A 126 -12.45 4.81 -1.48
C GLY A 126 -13.70 3.93 -1.49
N MET A 127 -14.44 3.88 -0.37
CA MET A 127 -15.70 3.14 -0.28
C MET A 127 -16.84 3.78 -1.09
N ALA A 128 -16.73 5.07 -1.46
CA ALA A 128 -17.67 5.70 -2.38
C ALA A 128 -17.67 5.05 -3.78
N ASN A 129 -16.59 4.37 -4.16
CA ASN A 129 -16.50 3.58 -5.39
C ASN A 129 -17.20 2.21 -5.29
N GLN A 130 -17.74 1.83 -4.12
CA GLN A 130 -18.57 0.65 -3.96
C GLN A 130 -20.06 1.02 -3.97
N GLN A 131 -20.75 0.65 -5.04
CA GLN A 131 -22.13 1.00 -5.30
C GLN A 131 -23.11 0.04 -4.62
N ARG A 132 -24.14 0.63 -4.01
CA ARG A 132 -25.30 -0.09 -3.47
C ARG A 132 -26.26 -0.51 -4.60
N GLU A 133 -27.12 -1.50 -4.37
CA GLU A 133 -27.23 -2.37 -3.18
C GLU A 133 -26.29 -3.57 -3.20
N PHE A 134 -25.71 -3.90 -4.35
CA PHE A 134 -25.01 -5.17 -4.56
C PHE A 134 -23.51 -5.14 -4.23
N GLY A 135 -22.98 -3.99 -3.79
CA GLY A 135 -21.56 -3.85 -3.45
C GLY A 135 -20.65 -3.90 -4.67
N ILE A 136 -21.15 -3.45 -5.82
CA ILE A 136 -20.46 -3.44 -7.10
C ILE A 136 -19.40 -2.33 -7.10
N TRP A 137 -18.17 -2.63 -7.51
CA TRP A 137 -17.13 -1.60 -7.60
C TRP A 137 -17.17 -0.90 -8.95
N THR A 138 -16.99 0.42 -8.93
CA THR A 138 -16.89 1.28 -10.13
C THR A 138 -15.55 2.02 -10.12
N GLU A 139 -15.03 2.40 -11.29
CA GLU A 139 -13.78 3.18 -11.34
C GLU A 139 -13.99 4.55 -10.68
N THR A 140 -15.12 5.21 -10.91
CA THR A 140 -15.49 6.50 -10.34
C THR A 140 -16.41 6.34 -9.12
N PRO A 141 -16.47 7.33 -8.21
CA PRO A 141 -17.41 7.31 -7.09
C PRO A 141 -18.86 7.63 -7.50
N ASP A 142 -19.05 8.36 -8.61
CA ASP A 142 -20.37 8.72 -9.13
C ASP A 142 -21.00 7.54 -9.89
N PRO A 143 -22.14 6.99 -9.42
CA PRO A 143 -22.82 5.85 -10.03
C PRO A 143 -23.48 6.15 -11.39
N GLU A 144 -23.59 7.42 -11.79
CA GLU A 144 -24.14 7.82 -13.09
C GLU A 144 -23.03 8.17 -14.09
N TYR A 145 -21.82 8.45 -13.60
CA TYR A 145 -20.69 8.88 -14.42
C TYR A 145 -19.67 7.76 -14.62
N HIS A 146 -19.86 7.02 -15.72
CA HIS A 146 -19.05 5.86 -16.11
C HIS A 146 -18.41 6.01 -17.50
N PRO A 147 -17.57 7.03 -17.75
CA PRO A 147 -16.98 7.23 -19.07
C PRO A 147 -16.06 6.07 -19.50
N SER A 148 -15.47 5.35 -18.55
CA SER A 148 -14.54 4.22 -18.79
C SER A 148 -15.09 2.85 -18.39
N ASP A 149 -16.18 2.75 -17.64
CA ASP A 149 -16.72 1.46 -17.13
C ASP A 149 -17.59 0.69 -18.15
N MET A 150 -17.55 1.07 -19.44
CA MET A 150 -18.30 0.44 -20.55
C MET A 150 -17.95 -1.05 -20.81
N GLY A 151 -17.14 -1.69 -19.96
CA GLY A 151 -16.78 -3.10 -20.05
C GLY A 151 -16.36 -3.76 -18.73
N CYS A 152 -16.33 -3.04 -17.60
CA CYS A 152 -15.98 -3.58 -16.30
C CYS A 152 -17.09 -3.26 -15.29
N TYR A 153 -18.18 -4.04 -15.33
CA TYR A 153 -19.29 -3.87 -14.39
C TYR A 153 -18.89 -4.04 -12.93
N ASN A 154 -17.71 -4.58 -12.63
CA ASN A 154 -17.17 -4.64 -11.28
C ASN A 154 -15.66 -4.39 -11.34
N PHE A 155 -15.26 -3.16 -11.01
CA PHE A 155 -13.89 -2.69 -11.03
C PHE A 155 -13.03 -3.39 -9.96
N LEU A 156 -12.53 -4.58 -10.30
CA LEU A 156 -11.77 -5.44 -9.39
C LEU A 156 -10.50 -4.78 -8.84
N THR A 157 -9.93 -3.82 -9.57
CA THR A 157 -8.79 -3.03 -9.07
C THR A 157 -9.18 -2.20 -7.85
N GLY A 158 -10.39 -1.64 -7.81
CA GLY A 158 -10.93 -0.94 -6.64
C GLY A 158 -11.13 -1.89 -5.46
N ALA A 159 -11.78 -3.05 -5.71
CA ALA A 159 -11.98 -4.08 -4.70
C ALA A 159 -10.66 -4.62 -4.12
N GLY A 160 -9.66 -4.87 -4.98
CA GLY A 160 -8.33 -5.30 -4.59
C GLY A 160 -7.55 -4.22 -3.85
N GLY A 161 -7.74 -2.95 -4.21
CA GLY A 161 -7.23 -1.81 -3.45
C GLY A 161 -7.80 -1.78 -2.04
N MET A 162 -9.12 -1.94 -1.88
CA MET A 162 -9.79 -1.99 -0.58
C MET A 162 -9.25 -3.14 0.30
N LEU A 163 -9.13 -4.35 -0.27
CA LEU A 163 -8.56 -5.48 0.45
C LEU A 163 -7.11 -5.20 0.89
N GLN A 164 -6.28 -4.64 0.01
CA GLN A 164 -4.92 -4.23 0.37
C GLN A 164 -4.90 -3.13 1.44
N GLY A 165 -5.83 -2.18 1.42
CA GLY A 165 -5.98 -1.16 2.45
C GLY A 165 -6.26 -1.74 3.82
N ILE A 166 -7.06 -2.81 3.90
CA ILE A 166 -7.28 -3.55 5.16
C ILE A 166 -6.01 -4.28 5.58
N VAL A 167 -5.43 -5.11 4.71
CA VAL A 167 -4.27 -5.97 5.02
C VAL A 167 -3.02 -5.14 5.36
N HIS A 168 -2.69 -4.17 4.53
CA HIS A 168 -1.45 -3.39 4.59
C HIS A 168 -1.63 -2.02 5.26
N GLY A 169 -2.84 -1.50 5.34
CA GLY A 169 -3.14 -0.26 6.06
C GLY A 169 -3.60 -0.54 7.48
N PHE A 170 -4.77 -1.17 7.66
CA PHE A 170 -5.34 -1.38 8.99
C PHE A 170 -4.50 -2.34 9.82
N PHE A 171 -4.10 -3.49 9.27
CA PHE A 171 -3.23 -4.44 9.97
C PHE A 171 -1.74 -4.10 9.81
N GLY A 172 -1.38 -3.24 8.87
CA GLY A 172 0.00 -2.82 8.67
C GLY A 172 0.95 -3.92 8.19
N LEU A 173 0.44 -5.06 7.70
CA LEU A 173 1.25 -6.24 7.37
C LEU A 173 2.32 -5.92 6.32
N ARG A 174 3.57 -6.26 6.57
CA ARG A 174 4.72 -6.11 5.68
C ARG A 174 5.63 -7.32 5.77
N ILE A 175 6.23 -7.67 4.63
CA ILE A 175 7.32 -8.65 4.55
C ILE A 175 8.58 -7.84 4.28
N ASP A 176 9.60 -8.00 5.11
CA ASP A 176 10.91 -7.37 4.89
C ASP A 176 11.87 -8.26 4.08
N SER A 177 13.05 -7.74 3.78
CA SER A 177 14.08 -8.46 3.02
C SER A 177 14.72 -9.64 3.77
N ALA A 178 14.44 -9.79 5.07
CA ALA A 178 14.88 -10.89 5.90
C ALA A 178 13.82 -12.00 6.03
N ASP A 179 12.80 -12.01 5.16
CA ASP A 179 11.69 -12.98 5.14
C ASP A 179 10.90 -12.99 6.46
N LYS A 180 10.69 -11.81 7.02
CA LYS A 180 9.99 -11.61 8.28
C LYS A 180 8.68 -10.87 8.05
N LEU A 181 7.61 -11.41 8.60
CA LEU A 181 6.29 -10.80 8.55
C LEU A 181 6.06 -9.96 9.81
N SER A 182 5.84 -8.66 9.64
CA SER A 182 5.56 -7.73 10.73
C SER A 182 4.35 -6.86 10.43
N GLY A 183 3.82 -6.17 11.43
CA GLY A 183 2.77 -5.20 11.21
C GLY A 183 2.55 -4.26 12.37
N LYS A 184 1.86 -3.15 12.07
CA LYS A 184 1.44 -2.14 13.03
C LYS A 184 -0.02 -1.83 12.77
N VAL A 185 -0.87 -2.17 13.74
CA VAL A 185 -2.31 -1.92 13.55
C VAL A 185 -2.58 -0.43 13.65
N THR A 186 -3.30 0.10 12.66
CA THR A 186 -3.87 1.44 12.74
C THR A 186 -5.30 1.32 13.26
N TRP A 187 -5.47 1.58 14.56
CA TRP A 187 -6.78 1.59 15.19
C TRP A 187 -7.62 2.78 14.71
N LEU A 188 -8.87 2.52 14.33
CA LEU A 188 -9.83 3.54 13.91
C LEU A 188 -11.01 3.52 14.87
N LYS A 189 -11.16 4.62 15.63
CA LYS A 189 -12.15 4.73 16.72
C LYS A 189 -13.58 4.44 16.29
N ARG A 190 -13.88 4.61 15.00
CA ARG A 190 -15.20 4.34 14.42
C ARG A 190 -15.62 2.86 14.43
N TYR A 191 -14.70 1.90 14.56
CA TYR A 191 -15.01 0.46 14.46
C TYR A 191 -15.26 -0.24 15.80
N GLY A 192 -15.42 0.51 16.90
CA GLY A 192 -16.22 0.04 18.04
C GLY A 192 -15.63 -1.06 18.93
N GLY A 193 -14.31 -1.23 18.95
CA GLY A 193 -13.60 -1.88 20.07
C GLY A 193 -12.65 -3.04 19.72
N GLU A 194 -12.82 -3.68 18.56
CA GLU A 194 -11.90 -4.72 18.07
C GLU A 194 -11.75 -4.70 16.53
N LEU A 195 -10.55 -4.98 16.04
CA LEU A 195 -10.20 -5.31 14.66
C LEU A 195 -9.61 -6.71 14.66
N ARG A 196 -10.10 -7.57 13.76
CA ARG A 196 -9.71 -8.99 13.74
C ARG A 196 -9.37 -9.45 12.33
N PHE A 197 -8.20 -10.08 12.18
CA PHE A 197 -7.77 -10.81 10.99
C PHE A 197 -7.71 -12.29 11.37
N ASP A 198 -8.59 -13.11 10.81
CA ASP A 198 -8.55 -14.56 11.03
C ASP A 198 -7.90 -15.27 9.83
N GLY A 199 -7.10 -16.30 10.11
CA GLY A 199 -6.59 -17.21 9.10
C GLY A 199 -5.45 -16.64 8.23
N LEU A 200 -4.61 -15.77 8.78
CA LEU A 200 -3.39 -15.31 8.12
C LEU A 200 -2.42 -16.50 7.99
N LYS A 201 -2.09 -16.90 6.77
CA LYS A 201 -1.17 -18.01 6.50
C LYS A 201 0.23 -17.50 6.21
N TRP A 202 1.22 -18.00 6.95
CA TRP A 202 2.63 -17.64 6.79
C TRP A 202 3.52 -18.84 7.10
N HIS A 203 4.43 -19.20 6.18
CA HIS A 203 5.34 -20.36 6.30
C HIS A 203 4.67 -21.66 6.75
N GLY A 204 3.48 -21.95 6.22
CA GLY A 204 2.72 -23.17 6.55
C GLY A 204 2.00 -23.16 7.90
N ARG A 205 2.08 -22.05 8.64
CA ARG A 205 1.37 -21.80 9.91
C ARG A 205 0.21 -20.85 9.67
N GLU A 206 -0.75 -20.85 10.60
CA GLU A 206 -1.94 -20.02 10.55
C GLU A 206 -2.02 -19.14 11.80
N PHE A 207 -2.36 -17.87 11.63
CA PHE A 207 -2.38 -16.86 12.68
C PHE A 207 -3.68 -16.07 12.65
N ASN A 208 -4.15 -15.68 13.83
CA ASN A 208 -5.17 -14.66 14.00
C ASN A 208 -4.53 -13.42 14.62
N ILE A 209 -4.90 -12.23 14.14
CA ILE A 209 -4.48 -10.95 14.70
C ILE A 209 -5.73 -10.32 15.32
N VAL A 210 -5.67 -9.96 16.59
CA VAL A 210 -6.75 -9.29 17.30
C VAL A 210 -6.19 -7.99 17.86
N ALA A 211 -6.82 -6.87 17.50
CA ALA A 211 -6.39 -5.56 17.93
C ALA A 211 -7.52 -4.75 18.54
N THR A 212 -7.23 -4.14 19.68
CA THR A 212 -8.12 -3.24 20.41
C THR A 212 -7.47 -1.85 20.49
N GLU A 213 -8.12 -0.90 21.15
CA GLU A 213 -7.49 0.41 21.44
C GLU A 213 -6.24 0.28 22.34
N ALA A 214 -6.16 -0.77 23.15
CA ALA A 214 -5.10 -0.94 24.15
C ALA A 214 -3.93 -1.79 23.65
N GLU A 215 -4.21 -2.84 22.88
CA GLU A 215 -3.21 -3.83 22.49
C GLU A 215 -3.55 -4.52 21.17
N THR A 216 -2.52 -4.95 20.44
CA THR A 216 -2.62 -5.96 19.39
C THR A 216 -2.00 -7.25 19.88
N SER A 217 -2.67 -8.38 19.69
CA SER A 217 -2.19 -9.73 19.94
C SER A 217 -2.18 -10.55 18.65
N VAL A 218 -1.19 -11.43 18.53
CA VAL A 218 -1.11 -12.41 17.44
C VAL A 218 -1.18 -13.80 18.05
N GLU A 219 -2.16 -14.58 17.63
CA GLU A 219 -2.41 -15.94 18.07
C GLU A 219 -2.09 -16.92 16.94
N GLU A 220 -1.15 -17.83 17.15
CA GLU A 220 -1.00 -18.98 16.25
C GLU A 220 -2.15 -19.97 16.48
N VAL A 221 -2.76 -20.44 15.39
CA VAL A 221 -3.83 -21.43 15.38
C VAL A 221 -3.22 -22.81 15.08
N GLY A 222 -3.21 -23.69 16.08
CA GLY A 222 -2.68 -25.05 15.91
C GLY A 222 -3.48 -25.89 14.90
N VAL A 223 -2.78 -26.72 14.14
CA VAL A 223 -3.38 -27.71 13.21
C VAL A 223 -3.95 -28.88 14.03
N GLU A 224 -5.27 -29.08 13.95
CA GLU A 224 -6.03 -30.15 14.62
C GLU A 224 -5.81 -30.28 16.14
N GLY A 225 -6.61 -29.57 16.96
CA GLY A 225 -6.75 -29.88 18.40
C GLY A 225 -6.68 -28.73 19.40
N GLY A 226 -6.62 -27.47 18.96
CA GLY A 226 -7.06 -26.34 19.81
C GLY A 226 -6.00 -25.65 20.67
N TYR A 227 -4.70 -25.76 20.35
CA TYR A 227 -3.72 -24.88 20.98
C TYR A 227 -3.68 -23.53 20.26
N ARG A 228 -3.99 -22.46 21.02
CA ARG A 228 -3.72 -21.07 20.65
C ARG A 228 -2.55 -20.59 21.47
N GLN A 229 -1.49 -20.13 20.83
CA GLN A 229 -0.36 -19.52 21.50
C GLN A 229 -0.27 -18.06 21.08
N VAL A 230 -0.26 -17.15 22.06
CA VAL A 230 0.07 -15.75 21.80
C VAL A 230 1.56 -15.69 21.49
N VAL A 231 1.90 -15.28 20.27
CA VAL A 231 3.28 -15.21 19.78
C VAL A 231 3.83 -13.78 19.76
N ALA A 232 2.95 -12.77 19.79
CA ALA A 232 3.32 -11.36 19.89
C ALA A 232 2.22 -10.53 20.57
N THR A 233 2.61 -9.49 21.31
CA THR A 233 1.72 -8.46 21.87
C THR A 233 2.38 -7.09 21.81
N GLY A 234 1.66 -6.04 21.41
CA GLY A 234 2.18 -4.67 21.40
C GLY A 234 1.42 -3.74 20.46
N SER A 235 1.96 -2.54 20.23
CA SER A 235 1.51 -1.64 19.16
C SER A 235 2.01 -2.09 17.79
N GLU A 236 3.09 -2.86 17.78
CA GLU A 236 3.70 -3.51 16.61
C GLU A 236 3.85 -4.99 16.93
N TYR A 237 3.75 -5.83 15.91
CA TYR A 237 3.84 -7.27 16.04
C TYR A 237 4.70 -7.87 14.94
N GLU A 238 5.20 -9.06 15.23
CA GLU A 238 6.16 -9.80 14.42
C GLU A 238 5.78 -11.28 14.46
N ILE A 239 5.87 -11.93 13.30
CA ILE A 239 5.61 -13.34 13.10
C ILE A 239 6.89 -13.96 12.53
N VAL A 240 7.55 -14.79 13.35
CA VAL A 240 8.72 -15.60 12.99
C VAL A 240 8.29 -17.06 12.84
#